data_AF-A0A7C2C1J5-F1
#
_entry.id   AF-A0A7C2C1J5-F1
#
_cell.length_a   1.000
_cell.length_b   1.000
_cell.length_c   1.000
_cell.angle_alpha   90.00
_cell.angle_beta   90.00
_cell.angle_gamma   90.00
#
_symmetry.space_group_name_H-M   'P 1'
#
loop_
_entity.id
_entity.type
_entity.pdbx_description
1 polymer ?
#
loop_
_entity_poly.entity_id
_entity_poly.type
_entity_poly.pdbx_seq_one_letter_code
_entity_poly.pdbx_strand_id
1 'polypeptide(L)'
;MDPYREYQDYAMASRLLVALGLSREILPLSQYARLRLRRLELAREGRWSALEGLDERLRYGFWTNPLRLREFLKRAPAAPYLASPEAFEALLFPEERARLRYPGQAGEYYLGFLRLPHLLMDPWAFEEALREQESRGEALPLFLNAFHRVPG
;
A
#
# COMPACT_ATOMS: atom_id res chain seq x y z
N MET A 1 1.20 -7.27 -12.69
CA MET A 1 1.17 -6.12 -11.76
C MET A 1 2.16 -5.09 -12.26
N ASP A 2 1.71 -3.86 -12.47
CA ASP A 2 2.57 -2.73 -12.86
C ASP A 2 3.58 -2.45 -11.72
N PRO A 3 4.91 -2.51 -11.98
CA PRO A 3 5.93 -2.28 -10.96
C PRO A 3 5.87 -0.89 -10.33
N TYR A 4 5.36 0.13 -11.04
CA TYR A 4 5.19 1.47 -10.48
C TYR A 4 4.01 1.52 -9.51
N ARG A 5 2.88 0.88 -9.85
CA ARG A 5 1.76 0.71 -8.92
C ARG A 5 2.19 -0.04 -7.67
N GLU A 6 2.92 -1.14 -7.83
CA GLU A 6 3.43 -1.95 -6.71
C GLU A 6 4.31 -1.10 -5.76
N TYR A 7 5.21 -0.27 -6.31
CA TYR A 7 5.99 0.65 -5.50
C TYR A 7 5.13 1.75 -4.84
N GLN A 8 4.09 2.23 -5.51
CA GLN A 8 3.15 3.18 -4.93
C GLN A 8 2.45 2.60 -3.71
N ASP A 9 1.94 1.37 -3.82
CA ASP A 9 1.29 0.65 -2.74
C ASP A 9 2.24 0.40 -1.56
N TYR A 10 3.48 0.02 -1.88
CA TYR A 10 4.56 -0.08 -0.89
C TYR A 10 4.78 1.26 -0.17
N ALA A 11 4.96 2.35 -0.90
CA ALA A 11 5.27 3.65 -0.30
C ALA A 11 4.12 4.13 0.60
N MET A 12 2.88 3.93 0.20
CA MET A 12 1.71 4.31 1.00
C MET A 12 1.60 3.47 2.27
N ALA A 13 1.81 2.15 2.20
CA ALA A 13 1.88 1.31 3.40
C ALA A 13 3.05 1.75 4.30
N SER A 14 4.19 2.12 3.71
CA SER A 14 5.37 2.58 4.44
C SER A 14 5.14 3.88 5.20
N ARG A 15 4.57 4.87 4.52
CA ARG A 15 4.26 6.17 5.11
C ARG A 15 3.23 6.05 6.23
N LEU A 16 2.20 5.24 6.04
CA LEU A 16 1.22 4.95 7.09
C LEU A 16 1.89 4.33 8.32
N LEU A 17 2.71 3.30 8.14
CA LEU A 17 3.40 2.65 9.25
C LEU A 17 4.41 3.57 9.95
N VAL A 18 5.11 4.43 9.20
CA VAL A 18 6.02 5.44 9.77
C VAL A 18 5.26 6.49 10.56
N ALA A 19 4.16 7.01 10.00
CA ALA A 19 3.32 8.01 10.67
C ALA A 19 2.69 7.49 11.99
N LEU A 20 2.50 6.18 12.09
CA LEU A 20 2.01 5.51 13.30
C LEU A 20 3.13 5.01 14.24
N GLY A 21 4.40 5.28 13.92
CA GLY A 21 5.55 4.82 14.71
C GLY A 21 5.78 3.30 14.68
N LEU A 22 5.14 2.58 13.76
CA LEU A 22 5.24 1.13 13.58
C LEU A 22 6.39 0.72 12.65
N SER A 23 7.02 1.69 12.00
CA SER A 23 8.21 1.50 11.16
C SER A 23 9.07 2.76 11.14
N ARG A 24 10.31 2.64 10.66
CA ARG A 24 11.25 3.76 10.45
C ARG A 24 11.83 3.80 9.03
N GLU A 25 11.42 2.88 8.17
CA GLU A 25 12.02 2.69 6.85
C GLU A 25 11.02 2.97 5.73
N ILE A 26 11.44 3.82 4.79
CA ILE A 26 10.85 3.94 3.47
C ILE A 26 11.97 3.79 2.46
N LEU A 27 11.94 2.69 1.70
CA LEU A 27 12.93 2.42 0.66
C LEU A 27 12.70 3.37 -0.52
N PRO A 28 13.76 4.01 -1.05
CA PRO A 28 13.70 4.64 -2.36
C PRO A 28 13.38 3.63 -3.47
N LEU A 29 12.78 4.10 -4.57
CA LEU A 29 12.35 3.27 -5.72
C LEU A 29 13.46 2.32 -6.22
N SER A 30 14.69 2.81 -6.34
CA SER A 30 15.83 2.00 -6.79
C SER A 30 16.18 0.88 -5.80
N GLN A 31 16.08 1.13 -4.49
CA GLN A 31 16.35 0.12 -3.47
C GLN A 31 15.22 -0.91 -3.42
N TYR A 32 13.98 -0.45 -3.48
CA TYR A 32 12.80 -1.32 -3.57
C TYR A 32 12.90 -2.24 -4.79
N ALA A 33 13.19 -1.70 -5.97
CA ALA A 33 13.31 -2.47 -7.21
C ALA A 33 14.37 -3.59 -7.11
N ARG A 34 15.54 -3.29 -6.52
CA ARG A 34 16.58 -4.31 -6.27
C ARG A 34 16.10 -5.42 -5.34
N LEU A 35 15.46 -5.05 -4.23
CA LEU A 35 14.93 -6.03 -3.28
C LEU A 35 13.78 -6.85 -3.87
N ARG A 36 12.95 -6.25 -4.73
CA ARG A 36 11.91 -6.95 -5.47
C ARG A 36 12.49 -8.00 -6.42
N LEU A 37 13.58 -7.69 -7.13
CA LEU A 37 14.27 -8.70 -7.96
C LEU A 37 14.82 -9.83 -7.09
N ARG A 38 15.44 -9.49 -5.95
CA ARG A 38 15.92 -10.50 -4.99
C ARG A 38 14.80 -11.39 -4.46
N ARG A 39 13.60 -10.83 -4.22
CA ARG A 39 12.41 -11.57 -3.83
C ARG A 39 12.02 -12.62 -4.87
N LEU A 40 12.02 -12.24 -6.16
CA LEU A 40 11.70 -13.15 -7.26
C LEU A 40 12.73 -14.29 -7.37
N GLU A 41 14.01 -14.01 -7.14
CA GLU A 41 15.07 -15.03 -7.09
C GLU A 41 14.83 -16.01 -5.95
N LEU A 42 14.62 -15.51 -4.72
CA LEU A 42 14.39 -16.37 -3.55
C LEU A 42 13.15 -17.25 -3.70
N ALA A 43 12.08 -16.72 -4.32
CA ALA A 43 10.88 -17.49 -4.62
C ALA A 43 11.15 -18.63 -5.61
N ARG A 44 11.98 -18.40 -6.63
CA ARG A 44 12.39 -19.44 -7.60
C ARG A 44 13.30 -20.49 -6.95
N GLU A 45 14.15 -20.08 -6.02
CA GLU A 45 15.05 -20.96 -5.26
C GLU A 45 14.33 -21.76 -4.15
N GLY A 46 13.05 -21.48 -3.86
CA GLY A 46 12.29 -22.13 -2.79
C GLY A 46 12.77 -21.77 -1.38
N ARG A 47 13.43 -20.61 -1.20
CA ARG A 47 13.99 -20.17 0.09
C ARG A 47 12.97 -19.41 0.93
N TRP A 48 11.93 -20.12 1.39
CA TRP A 48 10.74 -19.53 2.04
C TRP A 48 11.02 -18.66 3.27
N SER A 49 11.95 -19.06 4.16
CA SER A 49 12.28 -18.26 5.36
C SER A 49 12.94 -16.91 5.01
N ALA A 50 13.84 -16.89 4.02
CA ALA A 50 14.46 -15.65 3.55
C ALA A 50 13.45 -14.76 2.81
N LEU A 51 12.48 -15.38 2.14
CA LEU A 51 11.39 -14.69 1.46
C LEU A 51 10.46 -13.99 2.45
N GLU A 52 10.13 -14.62 3.58
CA GLU A 52 9.21 -14.07 4.57
C GLU A 52 9.70 -12.73 5.16
N GLY A 53 10.97 -12.67 5.58
CA GLY A 53 11.54 -11.41 6.10
C GLY A 53 11.62 -10.31 5.02
N LEU A 54 11.83 -10.71 3.76
CA LEU A 54 11.83 -9.78 2.64
C LEU A 54 10.41 -9.28 2.30
N ASP A 55 9.40 -10.15 2.40
CA ASP A 55 8.00 -9.81 2.21
C ASP A 55 7.51 -8.81 3.26
N GLU A 56 7.94 -8.96 4.51
CA GLU A 56 7.67 -7.96 5.55
C GLU A 56 8.30 -6.60 5.20
N ARG A 57 9.59 -6.58 4.85
CA ARG A 57 10.30 -5.33 4.51
C ARG A 57 9.74 -4.66 3.25
N LEU A 58 9.38 -5.43 2.24
CA LEU A 58 8.74 -4.96 1.01
C LEU A 58 7.25 -4.69 1.16
N ARG A 59 6.68 -4.92 2.36
CA ARG A 59 5.24 -4.78 2.66
C ARG A 59 4.38 -5.52 1.64
N TYR A 60 4.89 -6.67 1.18
CA TYR A 60 4.28 -7.44 0.12
C TYR A 60 2.93 -7.96 0.59
N GLY A 61 1.89 -7.69 -0.21
CA GLY A 61 0.51 -8.03 0.13
C GLY A 61 -0.06 -7.28 1.34
N PHE A 62 0.53 -6.15 1.77
CA PHE A 62 0.01 -5.38 2.90
C PHE A 62 -1.48 -5.00 2.71
N TRP A 63 -1.84 -4.47 1.54
CA TRP A 63 -3.21 -4.04 1.23
C TRP A 63 -4.14 -5.19 0.82
N THR A 64 -3.61 -6.28 0.29
CA THR A 64 -4.43 -7.36 -0.30
C THR A 64 -4.57 -8.59 0.59
N ASN A 65 -3.76 -8.71 1.64
CA ASN A 65 -3.85 -9.82 2.60
C ASN A 65 -4.72 -9.42 3.81
N PRO A 66 -5.94 -9.98 3.95
CA PRO A 66 -6.87 -9.58 5.00
C PRO A 66 -6.37 -9.92 6.40
N LEU A 67 -5.56 -10.98 6.56
CA LEU A 67 -4.98 -11.34 7.87
C LEU A 67 -3.94 -10.31 8.29
N ARG A 68 -3.09 -9.84 7.36
CA ARG A 68 -2.12 -8.78 7.64
C ARG A 68 -2.81 -7.47 8.00
N LEU A 69 -3.86 -7.10 7.27
CA LEU A 69 -4.67 -5.92 7.58
C LEU A 69 -5.33 -6.03 8.95
N ARG A 70 -5.86 -7.21 9.31
CA ARG A 70 -6.46 -7.43 10.63
C ARG A 70 -5.46 -7.19 11.75
N GLU A 71 -4.26 -7.73 11.64
CA GLU A 71 -3.21 -7.53 12.65
C GLU A 71 -2.71 -6.08 12.69
N PHE A 72 -2.65 -5.41 11.54
CA PHE A 72 -2.37 -3.97 11.47
C PHE A 72 -3.44 -3.15 12.21
N LEU A 73 -4.73 -3.39 11.94
CA LEU A 73 -5.84 -2.63 12.55
C LEU A 73 -5.89 -2.80 14.08
N LYS A 74 -5.53 -3.96 14.61
CA LYS A 74 -5.38 -4.16 16.07
C LYS A 74 -4.32 -3.26 16.69
N ARG A 75 -3.26 -2.94 15.96
CA ARG A 75 -2.15 -2.07 16.40
C ARG A 75 -2.45 -0.58 16.21
N ALA A 76 -3.46 -0.24 15.41
CA ALA A 76 -3.77 1.13 15.01
C ALA A 76 -5.29 1.42 15.01
N PRO A 77 -6.04 1.13 16.10
CA PRO A 77 -7.51 1.15 16.09
C PRO A 77 -8.13 2.55 15.94
N ALA A 78 -7.36 3.61 16.24
CA ALA A 78 -7.82 5.01 16.19
C ALA A 78 -6.84 5.91 15.43
N ALA A 79 -6.16 5.36 14.42
CA ALA A 79 -5.22 6.11 13.61
C ALA A 79 -5.93 7.26 12.87
N PRO A 80 -5.53 8.54 13.07
CA PRO A 80 -6.20 9.69 12.44
C PRO A 80 -6.25 9.60 10.91
N TYR A 81 -5.20 9.05 10.30
CA TYR A 81 -5.10 8.84 8.85
C TYR A 81 -6.13 7.86 8.29
N LEU A 82 -6.83 7.11 9.13
CA LEU A 82 -7.84 6.15 8.72
C LEU A 82 -9.27 6.69 8.87
N ALA A 83 -9.44 7.93 9.36
CA ALA A 83 -10.74 8.50 9.70
C ALA A 83 -11.58 8.87 8.47
N SER A 84 -10.95 9.30 7.38
CA SER A 84 -11.60 9.62 6.10
C SER A 84 -10.62 9.49 4.94
N PRO A 85 -11.11 9.40 3.69
CA PRO A 85 -10.26 9.42 2.50
C PRO A 85 -9.29 10.62 2.44
N GLU A 86 -9.76 11.82 2.77
CA GLU A 86 -8.94 13.03 2.80
C GLU A 86 -7.96 13.03 3.98
N ALA A 87 -8.33 12.46 5.13
CA ALA A 87 -7.42 12.31 6.26
C ALA A 87 -6.25 11.38 5.91
N PHE A 88 -6.48 10.34 5.10
CA PHE A 88 -5.42 9.47 4.59
C PHE A 88 -4.42 10.23 3.72
N GLU A 89 -4.89 11.20 2.93
CA GLU A 89 -4.05 12.01 2.06
C GLU A 89 -3.14 12.99 2.81
N ALA A 90 -3.28 13.13 4.13
CA ALA A 90 -2.28 13.79 4.95
C ALA A 90 -0.91 13.08 4.92
N LEU A 91 -0.87 11.81 4.49
CA LEU A 91 0.37 11.05 4.24
C LEU A 91 1.09 11.46 2.93
N LEU A 92 0.47 12.29 2.10
CA LEU A 92 1.01 12.70 0.81
C LEU A 92 1.69 14.07 0.89
N PHE A 93 2.78 14.21 0.13
CA PHE A 93 3.35 15.53 -0.11
C PHE A 93 2.36 16.42 -0.88
N PRO A 94 2.40 17.75 -0.71
CA PRO A 94 1.52 18.67 -1.44
C PRO A 94 1.54 18.45 -2.95
N GLU A 95 2.72 18.19 -3.54
CA GLU A 95 2.88 17.97 -4.98
C GLU A 95 2.22 16.65 -5.44
N GLU A 96 2.20 15.64 -4.58
CA GLU A 96 1.57 14.36 -4.86
C GLU A 96 0.04 14.48 -4.81
N ARG A 97 -0.48 15.24 -3.84
CA ARG A 97 -1.92 15.57 -3.76
C ARG A 97 -2.39 16.31 -5.01
N ALA A 98 -1.58 17.22 -5.52
CA ALA A 98 -1.89 17.95 -6.76
C ALA A 98 -1.98 17.07 -8.01
N ARG A 99 -1.46 15.83 -7.98
CA ARG A 99 -1.57 14.87 -9.09
C ARG A 99 -2.81 13.99 -9.00
N LEU A 100 -3.56 14.05 -7.90
CA LEU A 100 -4.84 13.36 -7.76
C LEU A 100 -5.92 14.08 -8.55
N ARG A 101 -6.94 13.34 -8.99
CA ARG A 101 -8.06 13.89 -9.77
C ARG A 101 -9.02 14.70 -8.91
N TYR A 102 -9.15 14.33 -7.65
CA TYR A 102 -10.00 14.98 -6.66
C TYR A 102 -9.50 14.67 -5.24
N PRO A 103 -9.81 15.49 -4.23
CA PRO A 103 -9.46 15.22 -2.83
C PRO A 103 -10.08 13.91 -2.34
N GLY A 104 -9.30 13.09 -1.65
CA GLY A 104 -9.73 11.80 -1.12
C GLY A 104 -9.57 10.62 -2.08
N GLN A 105 -9.22 10.83 -3.36
CA GLN A 105 -9.07 9.76 -4.34
C GLN A 105 -8.10 8.64 -3.88
N ALA A 106 -6.95 9.00 -3.30
CA ALA A 106 -6.00 7.99 -2.84
C ALA A 106 -6.52 7.27 -1.59
N GLY A 107 -7.12 8.01 -0.65
CA GLY A 107 -7.71 7.43 0.55
C GLY A 107 -8.87 6.48 0.22
N GLU A 108 -9.70 6.81 -0.76
CA GLU A 108 -10.78 5.98 -1.27
C GLU A 108 -10.30 4.62 -1.76
N TYR A 109 -9.15 4.57 -2.41
CA TYR A 109 -8.51 3.33 -2.84
C TYR A 109 -7.91 2.55 -1.66
N TYR A 110 -7.02 3.19 -0.89
CA TYR A 110 -6.29 2.47 0.16
C TYR A 110 -7.15 2.06 1.35
N LEU A 111 -8.04 2.94 1.83
CA LEU A 111 -8.94 2.62 2.94
C LEU A 111 -9.99 1.58 2.55
N GLY A 112 -10.32 1.49 1.26
CA GLY A 112 -11.24 0.48 0.73
C GLY A 112 -10.79 -0.96 0.98
N PHE A 113 -9.49 -1.21 1.12
CA PHE A 113 -8.96 -2.53 1.49
C PHE A 113 -9.20 -2.88 2.97
N LEU A 114 -9.38 -1.89 3.86
CA LEU A 114 -9.49 -2.13 5.30
C LEU A 114 -10.77 -2.85 5.72
N ARG A 115 -11.77 -2.96 4.82
CA ARG A 115 -12.97 -3.76 5.03
C ARG A 115 -12.75 -5.26 4.79
N LEU A 116 -11.73 -5.66 4.01
CA LEU A 116 -11.49 -7.05 3.65
C LEU A 116 -11.42 -8.04 4.84
N PRO A 117 -10.79 -7.69 5.98
CA PRO A 117 -10.78 -8.59 7.15
C PRO A 117 -12.16 -8.98 7.66
N HIS A 118 -13.16 -8.09 7.52
CA HIS A 118 -14.53 -8.31 7.97
C HIS A 118 -15.36 -9.13 6.98
N LEU A 119 -14.89 -9.25 5.73
CA LEU A 119 -15.58 -9.96 4.64
C LEU A 119 -15.08 -11.39 4.45
N LEU A 120 -14.14 -11.88 5.27
CA LEU A 120 -13.54 -13.22 5.11
C LEU A 120 -14.56 -14.38 5.16
N MET A 121 -15.71 -14.17 5.82
CA MET A 121 -16.77 -15.17 5.92
C MET A 121 -17.85 -15.03 4.83
N ASP A 122 -17.74 -14.03 3.95
CA ASP A 122 -18.63 -13.78 2.83
C ASP A 122 -17.80 -13.67 1.53
N PRO A 123 -17.60 -14.79 0.81
CA PRO A 123 -16.78 -14.82 -0.39
C PRO A 123 -17.26 -13.86 -1.49
N TRP A 124 -18.58 -13.65 -1.62
CA TRP A 124 -19.13 -12.77 -2.67
C TRP A 124 -18.90 -11.31 -2.35
N ALA A 125 -19.18 -10.88 -1.12
CA ALA A 125 -18.86 -9.53 -0.70
C ALA A 125 -17.34 -9.27 -0.75
N PHE A 126 -16.52 -10.27 -0.44
CA PHE A 126 -15.06 -10.18 -0.54
C PHE A 126 -14.59 -9.95 -1.99
N GLU A 127 -15.09 -10.73 -2.95
CA GLU A 127 -14.75 -10.56 -4.35
C GLU A 127 -15.24 -9.23 -4.93
N GLU A 128 -16.47 -8.83 -4.60
CA GLU A 128 -17.01 -7.53 -5.00
C GLU A 128 -16.14 -6.39 -4.45
N ALA A 129 -15.74 -6.49 -3.18
CA ALA A 129 -14.87 -5.52 -2.56
C ALA A 129 -13.51 -5.42 -3.24
N LEU A 130 -12.93 -6.53 -3.71
CA LEU A 130 -11.68 -6.55 -4.47
C LEU A 130 -11.86 -5.91 -5.86
N ARG A 131 -12.90 -6.29 -6.62
CA ARG A 131 -13.17 -5.72 -7.95
C ARG A 131 -13.39 -4.21 -7.89
N GLU A 132 -14.08 -3.73 -6.85
CA GLU A 132 -14.25 -2.30 -6.63
C GLU A 132 -12.89 -1.61 -6.42
N GLN A 133 -11.98 -2.21 -5.65
CA GLN A 133 -10.64 -1.65 -5.48
C GLN A 133 -9.80 -1.74 -6.75
N GLU A 134 -9.90 -2.80 -7.53
CA GLU A 134 -9.23 -2.90 -8.83
C GLU A 134 -9.66 -1.75 -9.75
N SER A 135 -10.96 -1.49 -9.87
CA SER A 135 -11.51 -0.36 -10.65
C SER A 135 -11.03 1.01 -10.14
N ARG A 136 -11.03 1.23 -8.82
CA ARG A 136 -10.44 2.44 -8.21
C ARG A 136 -8.95 2.55 -8.51
N GLY A 137 -8.23 1.44 -8.49
CA GLY A 137 -6.80 1.34 -8.79
C GLY A 137 -6.47 1.66 -10.25
N GLU A 138 -7.37 1.38 -11.19
CA GLU A 138 -7.25 1.79 -12.60
C GLU A 138 -7.41 3.31 -12.75
N ALA A 139 -8.35 3.91 -12.02
CA ALA A 139 -8.60 5.35 -12.05
C ALA A 139 -7.54 6.19 -11.30
N LEU A 140 -6.85 5.58 -10.33
CA LEU A 140 -5.86 6.22 -9.48
C LEU A 140 -4.57 6.54 -10.26
N PRO A 141 -4.13 7.81 -10.34
CA PRO A 141 -2.88 8.13 -11.02
C PRO A 141 -1.65 7.57 -10.27
N LEU A 142 -0.52 7.48 -10.99
CA LEU A 142 0.79 7.32 -10.36
C LEU A 142 1.21 8.70 -9.82
N PHE A 143 1.01 8.96 -8.53
CA PHE A 143 1.10 10.30 -7.95
C PHE A 143 2.42 10.58 -7.22
N LEU A 144 3.21 9.55 -6.90
CA LEU A 144 4.42 9.74 -6.09
C LEU A 144 5.46 10.63 -6.77
N ASN A 145 6.10 11.49 -5.99
CA ASN A 145 7.23 12.31 -6.44
C ASN A 145 8.38 11.46 -7.04
N ALA A 146 8.52 10.20 -6.62
CA ALA A 146 9.53 9.29 -7.16
C ALA A 146 9.37 9.01 -8.67
N PHE A 147 8.18 9.23 -9.24
CA PHE A 147 7.90 9.00 -10.67
C PHE A 147 8.01 10.28 -11.50
N HIS A 148 8.00 11.44 -10.85
CA HIS A 148 7.92 12.74 -11.49
C HIS A 148 9.12 13.55 -11.03
N ARG A 149 10.10 13.76 -11.91
CA ARG A 149 11.24 14.63 -11.60
C ARG A 149 10.68 15.99 -11.16
N VAL A 150 10.97 16.40 -9.92
CA VAL A 150 10.81 17.80 -9.51
C VAL A 150 11.94 18.55 -10.22
N PRO A 151 11.66 19.52 -11.12
CA PRO A 151 12.70 20.45 -11.54
C PRO A 151 13.17 21.17 -10.27
N GLY A 152 14.45 21.01 -9.95
CA GLY A 152 15.09 21.76 -8.87
C GLY A 152 15.23 23.24 -9.21
#